data_AF-A0A8S3RIL2-F1
#
_entry.id   AF-A0A8S3RIL2-F1
#
_cell.length_a   1.000
_cell.length_b   1.000
_cell.length_c   1.000
_cell.angle_alpha   90.00
_cell.angle_beta   90.00
_cell.angle_gamma   90.00
#
_symmetry.space_group_name_H-M   'P 1'
#
loop_
_entity.id
_entity.type
_entity.pdbx_description
1 polymer ?
#
loop_
_entity_poly.entity_id
_entity_poly.type
_entity_poly.pdbx_seq_one_letter_code
_entity_poly.pdbx_strand_id
1 'polypeptide(L)'
;MDTDFYKEKVLEQLNDEEYYKQITNNPDKATKKRLKKLIKDYDQCLTEKEIAYLCDFDPKESNFYGLPKVHKSAQIQNTVRDQNNIYVETFRPADLKLRPIIAGPESLTQRLSHFIDLVIKHLCPSIPSYIKDDMEFLNHIPAIVPKKHY
;
A
#
# COMPACT_ATOMS: atom_id res chain seq x y z
N MET A 1 2.72 -22.33 -5.98
CA MET A 1 2.40 -21.63 -4.72
C MET A 1 1.35 -22.45 -4.01
N ASP A 2 1.57 -22.80 -2.74
CA ASP A 2 0.58 -23.50 -1.93
C ASP A 2 -0.51 -22.51 -1.50
N THR A 3 -1.64 -22.53 -2.21
CA THR A 3 -2.73 -21.56 -2.02
C THR A 3 -3.42 -21.72 -0.66
N ASP A 4 -3.53 -22.93 -0.14
CA ASP A 4 -4.23 -23.19 1.11
C ASP A 4 -3.40 -22.71 2.31
N PHE A 5 -2.10 -23.03 2.31
CA PHE A 5 -1.18 -22.50 3.32
C PHE A 5 -1.13 -20.97 3.31
N TYR A 6 -1.15 -20.37 2.12
CA TYR A 6 -1.16 -18.92 2.00
C TYR A 6 -2.44 -18.28 2.56
N LYS A 7 -3.61 -18.86 2.27
CA LYS A 7 -4.89 -18.41 2.83
C LYS A 7 -4.90 -18.55 4.36
N GLU A 8 -4.41 -19.66 4.89
CA GLU A 8 -4.28 -19.88 6.32
C GLU A 8 -3.44 -18.77 6.99
N LYS A 9 -2.26 -18.44 6.42
CA LYS A 9 -1.40 -17.36 6.95
C LYS A 9 -2.04 -15.98 6.89
N VAL A 10 -2.83 -15.71 5.85
CA VAL A 10 -3.63 -14.48 5.76
C VAL A 10 -4.70 -14.43 6.85
N LEU A 11 -5.42 -15.53 7.09
CA LEU A 11 -6.45 -15.60 8.12
C LEU A 11 -5.86 -15.52 9.54
N GLU A 12 -4.73 -16.18 9.80
CA GLU A 12 -3.96 -16.06 11.05
C GLU A 12 -3.66 -14.59 11.34
N GLN A 13 -3.17 -13.86 10.34
CA GLN A 13 -2.89 -12.44 10.48
C GLN A 13 -4.15 -11.59 10.70
N LEU A 14 -5.26 -11.87 10.01
CA LEU A 14 -6.52 -11.13 10.18
C LEU A 14 -7.21 -11.38 11.53
N ASN A 15 -6.90 -12.50 12.18
CA ASN A 15 -7.38 -12.83 13.52
C ASN A 15 -6.55 -12.18 14.65
N ASP A 16 -5.48 -11.45 14.31
CA ASP A 16 -4.70 -10.71 15.29
C ASP A 16 -5.46 -9.45 15.75
N GLU A 17 -6.12 -9.54 16.91
CA GLU A 17 -6.94 -8.47 17.49
C GLU A 17 -6.12 -7.26 18.00
N GLU A 18 -4.79 -7.38 18.08
CA GLU A 18 -3.92 -6.23 18.40
C GLU A 18 -3.89 -5.23 17.22
N TYR A 19 -3.90 -5.74 15.99
CA TYR A 19 -3.74 -4.94 14.77
C TYR A 19 -5.00 -4.85 13.90
N TYR A 20 -5.90 -5.83 13.99
CA TYR A 20 -7.11 -5.93 13.16
C TYR A 20 -8.38 -5.97 14.01
N LYS A 21 -9.46 -5.44 13.44
CA LYS A 21 -10.77 -5.49 14.05
C LYS A 21 -11.81 -5.86 13.01
N GLN A 22 -12.58 -6.91 13.29
CA GLN A 22 -13.71 -7.27 12.46
C GLN A 22 -14.79 -6.18 12.53
N ILE A 23 -15.25 -5.74 11.36
CA ILE A 23 -16.37 -4.81 11.24
C ILE A 23 -17.69 -5.57 11.16
N THR A 24 -18.71 -5.09 11.84
CA THR A 24 -20.06 -5.70 11.82
C THR A 24 -20.92 -5.18 10.67
N ASN A 25 -20.59 -4.01 10.12
CA ASN A 25 -21.33 -3.36 9.06
C ASN A 25 -20.37 -2.74 8.05
N ASN A 26 -20.72 -2.81 6.76
CA ASN A 26 -19.95 -2.16 5.69
C ASN A 26 -20.13 -0.62 5.77
N PRO A 27 -19.05 0.17 5.98
CA PRO A 27 -19.11 1.63 6.08
C PRO A 27 -19.26 2.37 4.74
N ASP A 28 -19.21 1.67 3.60
CA ASP A 28 -19.13 2.26 2.26
C ASP A 28 -20.29 3.22 1.97
N LYS A 29 -21.51 2.91 2.41
CA LYS A 29 -22.66 3.81 2.24
C LYS A 29 -22.44 5.16 2.94
N ALA A 30 -21.92 5.12 4.17
CA ALA A 30 -21.63 6.33 4.93
C ALA A 30 -20.48 7.11 4.31
N THR A 31 -19.42 6.41 3.88
CA THR A 31 -18.27 7.02 3.22
C THR A 31 -18.66 7.64 1.87
N LYS A 32 -19.53 6.99 1.07
CA LYS A 32 -20.01 7.52 -0.22
C LYS A 32 -20.83 8.79 -0.01
N LYS A 33 -21.64 8.84 1.05
CA LYS A 33 -22.38 10.05 1.45
C LYS A 33 -21.44 11.18 1.84
N ARG A 34 -20.37 10.89 2.60
CA ARG A 34 -19.36 11.89 2.99
C ARG A 34 -18.59 12.41 1.77
N LEU A 35 -18.21 11.53 0.85
CA LEU A 35 -17.56 11.90 -0.41
C LEU A 35 -18.43 12.84 -1.22
N LYS A 36 -19.70 12.48 -1.47
CA LYS A 36 -20.63 13.35 -2.21
C LYS A 36 -20.84 14.71 -1.55
N LYS A 37 -20.91 14.75 -0.21
CA LYS A 37 -20.98 16.01 0.53
C LYS A 37 -19.73 16.85 0.30
N LEU A 38 -18.55 16.24 0.45
CA LEU A 38 -17.27 16.93 0.22
C LEU A 38 -17.20 17.53 -1.19
N ILE A 39 -17.53 16.75 -2.22
CA ILE A 39 -17.52 17.25 -3.61
C ILE A 39 -18.49 18.42 -3.79
N LYS A 40 -19.67 18.35 -3.19
CA LYS A 40 -20.67 19.44 -3.23
C LYS A 40 -20.17 20.71 -2.54
N ASP A 41 -19.44 20.59 -1.43
CA ASP A 41 -18.90 21.73 -0.69
C ASP A 41 -17.83 22.50 -1.51
N TYR A 42 -17.28 21.89 -2.58
CA TYR A 42 -16.25 22.46 -3.46
C TYR A 42 -16.67 22.51 -4.95
N ASP A 43 -17.97 22.41 -5.25
CA ASP A 43 -18.57 22.47 -6.58
C ASP A 43 -17.99 23.61 -7.44
N GLN A 44 -17.90 24.82 -6.88
CA GLN A 44 -17.44 26.02 -7.56
C GLN A 44 -16.01 25.93 -8.14
N CYS A 45 -15.20 24.98 -7.66
CA CYS A 45 -13.83 24.77 -8.11
C CYS A 45 -13.67 23.53 -9.00
N LEU A 46 -14.76 22.86 -9.36
CA LEU A 46 -14.77 21.61 -10.11
C LEU A 46 -15.62 21.76 -11.38
N THR A 47 -15.19 21.11 -12.45
CA THR A 47 -15.99 20.96 -13.66
C THR A 47 -17.02 19.84 -13.49
N GLU A 48 -18.09 19.88 -14.28
CA GLU A 48 -19.09 18.80 -14.31
C GLU A 48 -18.47 17.42 -14.58
N LYS A 49 -17.45 17.36 -15.43
CA LYS A 49 -16.73 16.12 -15.76
C LYS A 49 -15.94 15.58 -14.56
N GLU A 50 -15.31 16.45 -13.78
CA GLU A 50 -14.59 16.05 -12.57
C GLU A 50 -15.57 15.58 -11.49
N ILE A 51 -16.70 16.27 -11.33
CA ILE A 51 -17.76 15.84 -10.40
C ILE A 51 -18.28 14.45 -10.80
N ALA A 52 -18.57 14.23 -12.08
CA ALA A 52 -19.00 12.93 -12.60
C ALA A 52 -17.92 11.85 -12.38
N TYR A 53 -16.66 12.15 -12.67
CA TYR A 53 -15.55 11.23 -12.38
C TYR A 53 -15.50 10.84 -10.90
N LEU A 54 -15.70 11.80 -9.99
CA LEU A 54 -15.61 11.59 -8.54
C LEU A 54 -16.86 10.94 -7.93
N CYS A 55 -18.03 11.03 -8.57
CA CYS A 55 -19.30 10.58 -7.99
C CYS A 55 -19.93 9.37 -8.70
N ASP A 56 -19.71 9.23 -10.01
CA ASP A 56 -20.40 8.28 -10.88
C ASP A 56 -19.53 7.07 -11.14
N PHE A 57 -19.46 6.24 -10.09
CA PHE A 57 -18.83 4.93 -10.15
C PHE A 57 -19.39 3.98 -9.10
N ASP A 58 -19.18 2.71 -9.41
CA ASP A 58 -19.43 1.60 -8.51
C ASP A 58 -18.12 1.19 -7.86
N PRO A 59 -17.95 1.43 -6.55
CA PRO A 59 -16.74 1.02 -5.84
C PRO A 59 -16.68 -0.50 -5.73
N LYS A 60 -15.48 -1.05 -5.75
CA LYS A 60 -15.21 -2.45 -5.42
C LYS A 60 -14.51 -2.57 -4.07
N GLU A 61 -14.77 -3.68 -3.38
CA GLU A 61 -14.06 -4.03 -2.17
C GLU A 61 -12.57 -4.20 -2.45
N SER A 62 -11.75 -3.82 -1.47
CA SER A 62 -10.30 -3.92 -1.60
C SER A 62 -9.85 -5.35 -1.39
N ASN A 63 -8.93 -5.82 -2.22
CA ASN A 63 -8.30 -7.12 -2.06
C ASN A 63 -7.30 -7.06 -0.92
N PHE A 64 -7.35 -8.01 -0.01
CA PHE A 64 -6.33 -8.21 1.02
C PHE A 64 -5.43 -9.39 0.63
N TYR A 65 -4.13 -9.17 0.63
CA TYR A 65 -3.15 -10.23 0.41
C TYR A 65 -1.83 -9.88 1.10
N GLY A 66 -0.93 -10.87 1.25
CA GLY A 66 0.32 -10.72 1.98
C GLY A 66 1.54 -11.04 1.13
N LEU A 67 2.58 -10.20 1.14
CA LEU A 67 3.85 -10.54 0.50
C LEU A 67 4.75 -11.30 1.49
N PRO A 68 5.16 -12.56 1.21
CA PRO A 68 5.98 -13.36 2.10
C PRO A 68 7.27 -12.64 2.53
N LYS A 69 7.51 -12.62 3.84
CA LYS A 69 8.74 -12.05 4.44
C LYS A 69 9.74 -13.16 4.72
N VAL A 70 10.26 -13.76 3.65
CA VAL A 70 11.19 -14.91 3.74
C VAL A 70 12.39 -14.64 4.65
N HIS A 71 12.93 -13.42 4.64
CA HIS A 71 14.05 -13.01 5.49
C HIS A 71 13.71 -12.90 6.99
N LYS A 72 12.44 -13.05 7.39
CA LYS A 72 11.99 -13.04 8.79
C LYS A 72 11.71 -14.43 9.35
N SER A 73 11.67 -15.47 8.51
CA SER A 73 11.50 -16.86 8.95
C SER A 73 12.86 -17.44 9.35
N ALA A 74 12.99 -17.78 10.62
CA ALA A 74 14.11 -18.53 11.15
C ALA A 74 14.19 -19.93 10.52
N GLN A 75 13.05 -20.58 10.25
CA GLN A 75 13.03 -21.87 9.56
C GLN A 75 13.68 -21.77 8.18
N ILE A 76 13.25 -20.82 7.34
CA ILE A 76 13.86 -20.60 6.02
C ILE A 76 15.34 -20.24 6.18
N GLN A 77 15.70 -19.36 7.12
CA GLN A 77 17.10 -18.99 7.34
C GLN A 77 17.98 -20.18 7.74
N ASN A 78 17.48 -21.09 8.58
CA ASN A 78 18.22 -22.29 8.98
C ASN A 78 18.37 -23.25 7.80
N THR A 79 17.30 -23.50 7.04
CA THR A 79 17.38 -24.34 5.83
C THR A 79 18.39 -23.77 4.82
N VAL A 80 18.43 -22.45 4.65
CA VAL A 80 19.43 -21.77 3.78
C VAL A 80 20.86 -22.01 4.27
N ARG A 81 21.10 -21.99 5.59
CA ARG A 81 22.44 -22.21 6.18
C ARG A 81 22.89 -23.67 6.08
N ASP A 82 21.96 -24.61 6.26
CA ASP A 82 22.27 -26.03 6.35
C ASP A 82 22.42 -26.68 4.96
N GLN A 83 21.84 -26.08 3.91
CA GLN A 83 21.93 -26.63 2.57
C GLN A 83 23.15 -26.11 1.79
N ASN A 84 23.68 -26.97 0.91
CA ASN A 84 24.74 -26.63 -0.04
C ASN A 84 24.21 -26.56 -1.49
N ASN A 85 23.02 -26.01 -1.69
CA ASN A 85 22.38 -25.88 -3.00
C ASN A 85 21.97 -24.42 -3.26
N ILE A 86 21.87 -24.05 -4.54
CA ILE A 86 21.39 -22.75 -5.03
C ILE A 86 19.89 -22.58 -4.73
N TYR A 87 19.13 -23.68 -4.70
CA TYR A 87 17.68 -23.68 -4.45
C TYR A 87 17.37 -24.23 -3.07
N VAL A 88 16.57 -23.48 -2.31
CA VAL A 88 16.08 -23.89 -0.98
C VAL A 88 14.62 -24.30 -1.11
N GLU A 89 14.30 -25.51 -0.64
CA GLU A 89 12.92 -25.96 -0.49
C GLU A 89 12.57 -25.98 0.99
N THR A 90 11.52 -25.25 1.36
CA THR A 90 10.97 -25.28 2.72
C THR A 90 9.46 -25.38 2.61
N PHE A 91 8.92 -26.49 3.08
CA PHE A 91 7.48 -26.75 3.01
C PHE A 91 6.77 -26.10 4.19
N ARG A 92 5.82 -25.19 3.91
CA ARG A 92 4.93 -24.53 4.89
C ARG A 92 5.64 -24.04 6.17
N PRO A 93 6.59 -23.09 6.06
CA PRO A 93 7.32 -22.58 7.22
C PRO A 93 6.38 -21.92 8.23
N ALA A 94 6.29 -22.47 9.44
CA ALA A 94 5.29 -22.06 10.43
C ALA A 94 5.47 -20.61 10.90
N ASP A 95 6.71 -20.13 10.95
CA ASP A 95 7.10 -18.78 11.36
C ASP A 95 7.12 -17.76 10.21
N LEU A 96 6.63 -18.13 9.03
CA LEU A 96 6.55 -17.23 7.89
C LEU A 96 5.53 -16.12 8.15
N LYS A 97 6.05 -14.89 8.23
CA LYS A 97 5.23 -13.68 8.29
C LYS A 97 4.91 -13.15 6.90
N LEU A 98 3.76 -12.51 6.76
CA LEU A 98 3.36 -11.81 5.55
C LEU A 98 3.45 -10.29 5.78
N ARG A 99 3.78 -9.52 4.72
CA ARG A 99 3.57 -8.07 4.71
C ARG A 99 2.16 -7.81 4.17
N PRO A 100 1.23 -7.30 4.98
CA PRO A 100 -0.13 -7.03 4.52
C PRO A 100 -0.13 -5.99 3.40
N ILE A 101 -0.95 -6.23 2.39
CA ILE A 101 -1.23 -5.33 1.28
C ILE A 101 -2.76 -5.23 1.14
N ILE A 102 -3.26 -4.00 1.14
CA ILE A 102 -4.64 -3.68 0.83
C ILE A 102 -4.64 -3.03 -0.55
N ALA A 103 -5.10 -3.76 -1.56
CA ALA A 103 -5.20 -3.26 -2.93
C ALA A 103 -6.63 -2.83 -3.23
N GLY A 104 -6.85 -1.52 -3.38
CA GLY A 104 -8.14 -0.93 -3.70
C GLY A 104 -8.15 -0.23 -5.06
N PRO A 105 -8.01 -0.95 -6.20
CA PRO A 105 -7.91 -0.35 -7.53
C PRO A 105 -9.17 0.44 -7.94
N GLU A 106 -10.33 0.06 -7.40
CA GLU A 106 -11.60 0.75 -7.61
C GLU A 106 -12.29 1.02 -6.26
N SER A 107 -11.48 1.27 -5.21
CA SER A 107 -12.05 1.55 -3.90
C SER A 107 -12.76 2.91 -3.88
N LEU A 108 -13.60 3.10 -2.88
CA LEU A 108 -14.44 4.28 -2.75
C LEU A 108 -13.67 5.61 -2.68
N THR A 109 -12.41 5.60 -2.28
CA THR A 109 -11.55 6.79 -2.21
C THR A 109 -10.50 6.85 -3.32
N GLN A 110 -10.42 5.82 -4.18
CA GLN A 110 -9.38 5.73 -5.20
C GLN A 110 -9.43 6.89 -6.20
N ARG A 111 -10.63 7.20 -6.73
CA ARG A 111 -10.80 8.29 -7.71
C ARG A 111 -10.47 9.66 -7.13
N LEU A 112 -10.88 9.90 -5.88
CA LEU A 112 -10.50 11.14 -5.17
C LEU A 112 -8.98 11.23 -4.99
N SER A 113 -8.34 10.14 -4.57
CA SER A 113 -6.88 10.11 -4.37
C SER A 113 -6.15 10.35 -5.69
N HIS A 114 -6.61 9.73 -6.78
CA HIS A 114 -6.06 9.93 -8.12
C HIS A 114 -6.27 11.36 -8.63
N PHE A 115 -7.46 11.93 -8.43
CA PHE A 115 -7.74 13.33 -8.79
C PHE A 115 -6.80 14.29 -8.05
N ILE A 116 -6.64 14.11 -6.74
CA ILE A 116 -5.72 14.91 -5.94
C ILE A 116 -4.28 14.76 -6.43
N ASP A 117 -3.84 13.54 -6.76
CA ASP A 117 -2.50 13.29 -7.32
C ASP A 117 -2.29 14.07 -8.62
N LEU A 118 -3.27 14.05 -9.54
CA LEU A 118 -3.20 14.82 -10.79
C LEU A 118 -3.04 16.32 -10.53
N VAL A 119 -3.79 16.88 -9.58
CA VAL A 119 -3.71 18.31 -9.23
C VAL A 119 -2.38 18.65 -8.57
N ILE A 120 -1.95 17.88 -7.57
CA ILE A 120 -0.74 18.15 -6.78
C ILE A 120 0.53 17.94 -7.61
N LYS A 121 0.54 16.96 -8.53
CA LYS A 121 1.72 16.62 -9.34
C LYS A 121 2.26 17.82 -10.14
N HIS A 122 1.39 18.73 -10.59
CA HIS A 122 1.80 19.94 -11.28
C HIS A 122 2.43 20.99 -10.36
N LEU A 123 2.14 20.93 -9.06
CA LEU A 123 2.68 21.83 -8.05
C LEU A 123 3.97 21.31 -7.42
N CYS A 124 4.19 19.99 -7.43
CA CYS A 124 5.37 19.35 -6.86
C CYS A 124 6.70 20.02 -7.24
N PRO A 125 6.97 20.37 -8.52
CA PRO A 125 8.24 21.00 -8.90
C PRO A 125 8.50 22.37 -8.28
N SER A 126 7.48 23.03 -7.73
CA SER A 126 7.63 24.33 -7.06
C SER A 126 8.15 24.20 -5.62
N ILE A 127 8.22 22.97 -5.08
CA ILE A 127 8.68 22.70 -3.72
C ILE A 127 10.20 22.59 -3.71
N PRO A 128 10.94 23.29 -2.82
CA PRO A 128 12.40 23.24 -2.79
C PRO A 128 13.00 21.83 -2.56
N SER A 129 12.23 20.93 -1.95
CA SER A 129 12.62 19.55 -1.69
C SER A 129 12.11 18.57 -2.75
N TYR A 130 11.62 19.06 -3.89
CA TYR A 130 11.18 18.21 -4.98
C TYR A 130 12.38 17.47 -5.59
N ILE A 131 12.23 16.15 -5.71
CA ILE A 131 13.20 15.28 -6.37
C ILE A 131 12.39 14.47 -7.38
N LYS A 132 12.70 14.63 -8.66
CA LYS A 132 11.97 14.03 -9.79
C LYS A 132 12.17 12.52 -9.87
N ASP A 133 13.40 12.07 -9.75
CA ASP A 133 13.79 10.68 -9.94
C ASP A 133 15.11 10.35 -9.21
N ASP A 134 15.49 9.06 -9.25
CA ASP A 134 16.69 8.55 -8.61
C ASP A 134 17.97 9.22 -9.16
N MET A 135 17.97 9.65 -10.43
CA MET A 135 19.13 10.31 -11.02
C MET A 135 19.27 11.75 -10.50
N GLU A 136 18.17 12.49 -10.39
CA GLU A 136 18.18 13.81 -9.76
C GLU A 136 18.58 13.71 -8.28
N PHE A 137 18.09 12.68 -7.56
CA PHE A 137 18.51 12.42 -6.19
C PHE A 137 20.04 12.25 -6.10
N LEU A 138 20.64 11.41 -6.95
CA LEU A 138 22.09 11.21 -6.97
C LEU A 138 22.86 12.51 -7.24
N ASN A 139 22.33 13.40 -8.07
CA ASN A 139 22.93 14.72 -8.31
C ASN A 139 22.88 15.65 -7.09
N HIS A 140 21.97 15.43 -6.14
CA HIS A 140 21.88 16.18 -4.89
C HIS A 140 22.78 15.62 -3.79
N ILE A 141 23.32 14.41 -3.95
CA ILE A 141 24.23 13.82 -2.96
C ILE A 141 25.58 14.53 -3.05
N PRO A 142 26.11 15.08 -1.94
CA PRO A 142 27.43 15.66 -1.96
C PRO A 142 28.49 14.59 -2.23
N ALA A 143 29.45 14.89 -3.10
CA ALA A 143 30.54 13.97 -3.45
C ALA A 143 31.41 13.58 -2.24
N ILE A 144 31.42 14.41 -1.19
CA ILE A 144 32.20 14.22 0.02
C ILE A 144 31.28 14.40 1.22
N VAL A 145 31.10 13.34 2.00
CA VAL A 145 30.44 13.43 3.31
C VAL A 145 31.50 13.80 4.34
N PRO A 146 31.42 14.98 5.00
CA PRO A 146 32.38 15.35 6.03
C PRO A 146 32.37 14.30 7.15
N LYS A 147 33.55 13.82 7.54
CA LYS A 147 33.70 12.89 8.66
C LYS A 147 33.07 13.52 9.91
N LYS A 148 32.05 12.89 10.47
CA LYS A 148 31.54 13.27 11.79
C LYS A 148 32.68 13.13 12.79
N HIS A 149 33.06 14.25 13.41
CA HIS A 149 33.82 14.23 14.65
C HIS A 149 32.86 13.71 15.73
N TYR A 150 33.01 12.43 16.08
CA TYR A 150 32.41 11.84 17.28
C TYR A 150 33.28 12.17 18.49
#